data_AF-A0A2N3DJ38-F1
#
_entry.id   AF-A0A2N3DJ38-F1
#
_cell.length_a   1.000
_cell.length_b   1.000
_cell.length_c   1.000
_cell.angle_alpha   90.00
_cell.angle_beta   90.00
_cell.angle_gamma   90.00
#
_symmetry.space_group_name_H-M   'P 1'
#
loop_
_entity.id
_entity.type
_entity.pdbx_description
1 polymer ?
#
loop_
_entity_poly.entity_id
_entity_poly.type
_entity_poly.pdbx_seq_one_letter_code
_entity_poly.pdbx_strand_id
1 'polypeptide(L)' 'MSRLKPRERDAIVQALRAGVVPKLGLRHIQVGRAREIEELVKDMDRIADGGSAIRFIIGEYGSGKTFFMNLI' A
#
# COMPACT_ATOMS: atom_id res chain seq x y z
N MET A 1 9.86 8.41 -18.19
CA MET A 1 8.62 8.46 -17.39
C MET A 1 7.50 7.78 -18.18
N SER A 2 6.94 6.68 -17.68
CA SER A 2 5.78 6.06 -18.33
C SER A 2 4.57 6.99 -18.17
N ARG A 3 3.93 7.35 -19.28
CA ARG A 3 2.75 8.21 -19.27
C ARG A 3 1.62 7.47 -18.55
N LEU A 4 1.13 8.01 -17.45
CA LEU A 4 -0.06 7.50 -16.76
C LEU A 4 -1.21 7.36 -17.75
N LYS A 5 -1.82 6.17 -17.82
CA LYS A 5 -2.99 5.96 -18.66
C LYS A 5 -4.12 6.87 -18.17
N PRO A 6 -4.88 7.54 -19.06
CA PRO A 6 -5.94 8.47 -18.65
C PRO A 6 -6.91 7.86 -17.64
N ARG A 7 -7.31 6.60 -17.84
CA ARG A 7 -8.19 5.87 -16.92
C ARG A 7 -7.61 5.71 -15.50
N GLU A 8 -6.30 5.44 -15.38
CA GLU A 8 -5.65 5.32 -14.07
C GLU A 8 -5.57 6.68 -13.37
N ARG A 9 -5.21 7.72 -14.13
CA ARG A 9 -5.18 9.09 -13.62
C ARG A 9 -6.54 9.53 -13.10
N ASP A 10 -7.60 9.32 -13.88
CA ASP A 10 -8.94 9.76 -13.50
C ASP A 10 -9.43 8.97 -12.27
N ALA A 11 -9.14 7.68 -12.19
CA ALA A 11 -9.44 6.86 -11.00
C ALA A 11 -8.70 7.36 -9.74
N ILE A 12 -7.42 7.72 -9.85
CA ILE A 12 -6.64 8.30 -8.75
C ILE A 12 -7.28 9.60 -8.28
N VAL A 13 -7.55 10.54 -9.20
CA VAL A 13 -8.11 11.86 -8.86
C VAL A 13 -9.48 11.75 -8.19
N GLN A 14 -10.36 10.89 -8.70
CA GLN A 14 -11.70 10.70 -8.14
C GLN A 14 -11.65 10.11 -6.72
N ALA A 15 -10.83 9.09 -6.50
CA ALA A 15 -10.68 8.48 -5.17
C ALA A 15 -10.13 9.47 -4.15
N LEU A 16 -9.08 10.23 -4.51
CA LEU A 16 -8.49 11.22 -3.61
C LEU A 16 -9.47 12.35 -3.27
N ARG A 17 -10.27 12.83 -4.25
CA ARG A 17 -11.33 13.82 -4.01
C ARG A 17 -12.40 13.33 -3.03
N ALA A 18 -12.72 12.04 -3.07
CA ALA A 18 -13.67 11.41 -2.17
C ALA A 18 -13.06 11.02 -0.81
N GLY A 19 -11.76 11.29 -0.57
CA GLY A 19 -11.07 10.93 0.66
C GLY A 19 -10.82 9.43 0.82
N VAL A 20 -10.80 8.66 -0.28
CA VAL A 20 -10.59 7.20 -0.27
C VAL A 20 -9.31 6.81 -1.01
N VAL A 21 -8.82 5.61 -0.71
CA VAL A 21 -7.62 5.05 -1.36
C VAL A 21 -7.96 4.60 -2.79
N PRO A 22 -7.21 5.01 -3.82
CA PRO A 22 -7.47 4.57 -5.19
C PRO A 22 -7.24 3.07 -5.37
N LYS A 23 -8.24 2.36 -5.94
CA LYS A 23 -8.11 0.94 -6.29
C LYS A 23 -7.23 0.69 -7.52
N LEU A 24 -7.12 1.69 -8.40
CA LEU A 24 -6.34 1.62 -9.63
C LEU A 24 -5.29 2.73 -9.62
N GLY A 25 -4.08 2.40 -10.07
CA GLY A 25 -3.01 3.39 -10.19
C GLY A 25 -2.35 3.79 -8.86
N LEU A 26 -2.64 3.07 -7.76
CA LEU A 26 -2.04 3.30 -6.44
C LEU A 26 -0.51 3.43 -6.50
N ARG A 27 0.14 2.56 -7.28
CA ARG A 27 1.59 2.55 -7.55
C ARG A 27 2.20 3.88 -7.99
N HIS A 28 1.41 4.75 -8.60
CA HIS A 28 1.88 6.05 -9.05
C HIS A 28 1.94 7.10 -7.94
N ILE A 29 1.28 6.86 -6.81
CA ILE A 29 1.21 7.75 -5.65
C ILE A 29 1.72 7.08 -4.36
N GLN A 30 2.34 5.91 -4.48
CA GLN A 30 2.94 5.22 -3.34
C GLN A 30 4.10 6.05 -2.80
N VAL A 31 3.99 6.39 -1.51
CA VAL A 31 5.04 7.07 -0.76
C VAL A 31 5.77 6.07 0.14
N GLY A 32 7.08 6.26 0.25
CA GLY A 32 8.04 5.28 0.76
C GLY A 32 7.62 4.57 2.04
N ARG A 33 7.63 3.23 1.98
CA ARG A 33 7.44 2.29 3.10
C ARG A 33 8.37 1.10 2.98
N ALA A 34 9.58 1.36 2.46
CA ALA A 34 10.56 0.30 2.16
C ALA A 34 10.86 -0.54 3.40
N ARG A 35 11.03 0.10 4.56
CA ARG A 35 11.26 -0.59 5.84
C ARG A 35 10.10 -1.49 6.22
N GLU A 36 8.85 -1.01 6.10
CA GLU A 36 7.68 -1.84 6.44
C GLU A 36 7.50 -3.00 5.47
N ILE A 37 7.83 -2.83 4.18
CA ILE A 37 7.84 -3.91 3.18
C ILE A 37 8.95 -4.91 3.49
N GLU A 38 10.17 -4.45 3.80
CA GLU A 38 11.29 -5.33 4.18
C GLU A 38 10.93 -6.22 5.38
N GLU A 39 10.26 -5.68 6.38
CA GLU A 39 9.81 -6.47 7.52
C GLU A 39 8.72 -7.49 7.14
N LEU A 40 7.82 -7.15 6.20
CA LEU A 40 6.84 -8.11 5.69
C LEU A 40 7.50 -9.25 4.91
N VAL A 41 8.56 -8.96 4.14
CA VAL A 41 9.32 -10.00 3.44
C VAL A 41 9.94 -10.97 4.44
N LYS A 42 10.50 -10.48 5.55
CA LYS A 42 11.01 -11.34 6.63
C LYS A 42 9.92 -12.21 7.25
N ASP A 43 8.71 -11.66 7.42
CA ASP A 43 7.56 -12.43 7.90
C ASP A 43 7.19 -13.55 6.90
N MET A 44 7.26 -13.29 5.59
CA MET A 44 7.03 -14.29 4.54
C MET A 44 8.09 -15.41 4.56
N ASP A 45 9.37 -15.06 4.74
CA ASP A 45 10.45 -16.05 4.86
C ASP A 45 10.20 -16.99 6.05
N ARG A 46 9.81 -16.44 7.21
CA ARG A 46 9.44 -17.24 8.40
C ARG A 46 8.26 -18.18 8.14
N ILE A 47 7.26 -17.73 7.37
CA ILE A 47 6.11 -18.56 7.00
C ILE A 47 6.54 -19.68 6.04
N ALA A 48 7.43 -19.39 5.08
CA ALA A 48 7.95 -20.39 4.15
C ALA A 48 8.68 -21.54 4.86
N ASP A 49 9.32 -21.25 5.99
CA ASP A 49 9.98 -22.23 6.87
C ASP A 49 9.01 -23.02 7.79
N GLY A 50 7.70 -22.90 7.59
CA GLY A 50 6.66 -23.62 8.34
C GLY A 50 6.15 -22.88 9.59
N GLY A 51 6.52 -21.60 9.75
CA GLY A 51 6.02 -20.75 10.82
C GLY A 51 4.65 -20.11 10.55
N SER A 52 4.17 -19.31 11.49
CA SER A 52 3.00 -18.44 11.32
C SER A 52 3.30 -17.04 11.82
N ALA A 53 2.60 -16.04 11.25
CA ALA A 53 2.77 -14.64 11.64
C ALA A 53 1.43 -13.90 11.66
N ILE A 54 1.30 -12.95 12.59
CA ILE A 54 0.21 -11.98 12.66
C ILE A 54 0.82 -10.60 12.87
N ARG A 55 0.29 -9.60 12.15
CA ARG A 55 0.82 -8.23 12.18
C ARG A 55 -0.29 -7.22 12.47
N PHE A 56 0.00 -6.30 13.39
CA PHE A 56 -0.88 -5.17 13.70
C PHE A 56 -0.28 -3.89 13.15
N ILE A 57 -1.04 -3.18 12.32
CA ILE A 57 -0.61 -1.89 11.75
C ILE A 57 -1.19 -0.77 12.62
N ILE A 58 -0.33 -0.11 13.40
CA ILE A 58 -0.71 0.89 14.42
C ILE A 58 -0.17 2.27 14.04
N GLY A 59 -0.93 3.32 14.36
CA GLY A 59 -0.54 4.71 14.13
C GLY A 59 -1.74 5.67 14.14
N GLU A 60 -1.48 6.97 14.09
CA GLU A 60 -2.49 8.03 14.17
C GLU A 60 -3.47 8.04 12.99
N TYR A 61 -4.63 8.71 13.16
CA TYR A 61 -5.56 8.93 12.04
C TYR A 61 -4.85 9.70 10.91
N GLY A 62 -5.05 9.27 9.66
CA GLY A 62 -4.36 9.87 8.52
C GLY A 62 -2.91 9.40 8.29
N SER A 63 -2.31 8.56 9.15
CA SER A 63 -0.94 8.04 8.96
C SER A 63 -0.76 7.05 7.79
N GLY A 64 -1.83 6.83 7.00
CA GLY A 64 -1.82 5.97 5.82
C GLY A 64 -1.83 4.47 6.12
N LYS A 65 -2.34 4.03 7.28
CA LYS A 65 -2.54 2.60 7.58
C LYS A 65 -3.37 1.88 6.52
N THR A 66 -4.53 2.44 6.15
CA THR A 66 -5.40 1.90 5.08
C THR A 66 -4.70 1.88 3.74
N PHE A 67 -3.90 2.90 3.45
CA PHE A 67 -3.11 2.97 2.22
C PHE A 67 -2.07 1.84 2.19
N PHE A 68 -1.36 1.62 3.29
CA PHE A 68 -0.37 0.54 3.42
C PHE A 68 -0.99 -0.85 3.26
N MET A 69 -2.17 -1.11 3.82
CA MET A 69 -2.84 -2.40 3.65
C MET A 69 -3.29 -2.68 2.20
N ASN A 70 -3.44 -1.65 1.35
CA ASN A 70 -3.75 -1.83 -0.07
C ASN A 70 -2.49 -1.92 -0.96
N LEU A 71 -1.30 -1.78 -0.36
CA LEU A 71 -0.02 -1.96 -1.05
C LEU A 71 0.35 -3.45 -1.19
N ILE A 72 0.01 -4.23 -0.17
CA ILE A 72 0.25 -5.66 -0.02
C ILE A 72 -0.87 -6.41 -0.72
#